data_AF-A0A523AZX7-F1
#
_entry.id   AF-A0A523AZX7-F1
#
_cell.length_a   1.000
_cell.length_b   1.000
_cell.length_c   1.000
_cell.angle_alpha   90.00
_cell.angle_beta   90.00
_cell.angle_gamma   90.00
#
_symmetry.space_group_name_H-M   'P 1'
#
loop_
_entity.id
_entity.type
_entity.pdbx_description
1 polymer ?
#
loop_
_entity_poly.entity_id
_entity_poly.type
_entity_poly.pdbx_seq_one_letter_code
_entity_poly.pdbx_strand_id
1 'polypeptide(L)'
;MPEKREVLEALLDFKGRKIRDFCLKRLEEGKRAYEILEELNQGLEEIGKGYESKEFKRYFESDLIVSGANMKRAIELLRPHLSGGVTKERRGKILLGTVKGDVHDIG
;
A
#
# COMPACT_ATOMS: atom_id res chain seq x y z
N MET A 1 -9.21 -9.78 13.79
CA MET A 1 -9.41 -8.40 14.31
C MET A 1 -10.06 -7.57 13.23
N PRO A 2 -11.07 -6.75 13.57
CA PRO A 2 -11.87 -5.99 12.59
C PRO A 2 -11.02 -5.06 11.70
N GLU A 3 -9.97 -4.44 12.24
CA GLU A 3 -9.07 -3.56 11.46
C GLU A 3 -8.36 -4.27 10.31
N LYS A 4 -7.90 -5.50 10.53
CA LYS A 4 -7.21 -6.29 9.50
C LYS A 4 -8.11 -6.63 8.31
N ARG A 5 -9.41 -6.82 8.56
CA ARG A 5 -10.39 -7.07 7.48
C ARG A 5 -10.64 -5.82 6.64
N GLU A 6 -10.74 -4.65 7.29
CA GLU A 6 -10.96 -3.38 6.60
C GLU A 6 -9.80 -3.05 5.64
N VAL A 7 -8.55 -3.29 6.06
CA VAL A 7 -7.35 -3.14 5.22
C VAL A 7 -7.43 -4.03 3.97
N LEU A 8 -7.71 -5.33 4.14
CA LEU A 8 -7.79 -6.27 3.01
C LEU A 8 -8.93 -5.90 2.06
N GLU A 9 -10.09 -5.49 2.59
CA GLU A 9 -11.22 -5.05 1.78
C GLU A 9 -10.91 -3.78 0.98
N ALA A 10 -10.13 -2.86 1.55
CA ALA A 10 -9.67 -1.67 0.85
C ALA A 10 -8.68 -2.00 -0.27
N LEU A 11 -7.73 -2.91 -0.01
CA LEU A 11 -6.75 -3.36 -1.00
C LEU A 11 -7.38 -4.17 -2.13
N LEU A 12 -8.38 -5.01 -1.85
CA LEU A 12 -9.04 -5.87 -2.85
C LEU A 12 -10.25 -5.21 -3.54
N ASP A 13 -10.50 -3.92 -3.31
CA ASP A 13 -11.60 -3.21 -3.98
C ASP A 13 -11.29 -2.94 -5.44
N PHE A 14 -11.95 -3.68 -6.34
CA PHE A 14 -11.86 -3.46 -7.78
C PHE A 14 -12.33 -2.06 -8.21
N LYS A 15 -13.20 -1.39 -7.43
CA LYS A 15 -13.65 -0.03 -7.75
C LYS A 15 -12.65 1.04 -7.30
N GLY A 16 -11.67 0.68 -6.47
CA GLY A 16 -10.66 1.60 -5.91
C GLY A 16 -11.23 2.74 -5.06
N ARG A 17 -12.50 2.65 -4.63
CA ARG A 17 -13.14 3.68 -3.78
C ARG A 17 -12.80 3.46 -2.32
N LYS A 18 -12.82 2.19 -1.87
CA LYS A 18 -12.55 1.84 -0.47
C LYS A 18 -11.16 2.25 -0.02
N ILE A 19 -10.14 2.18 -0.89
CA ILE A 19 -8.77 2.58 -0.52
C ILE A 19 -8.66 4.08 -0.24
N ARG A 20 -9.37 4.91 -1.01
CA ARG A 20 -9.42 6.35 -0.78
C ARG A 20 -10.13 6.65 0.54
N ASP A 21 -11.30 6.06 0.73
CA ASP A 21 -12.11 6.27 1.94
C ASP A 21 -11.34 5.79 3.19
N PHE A 22 -10.65 4.66 3.10
CA PHE A 22 -9.77 4.14 4.16
C PHE A 22 -8.69 5.15 4.53
N CYS A 23 -7.91 5.63 3.55
CA CYS A 23 -6.82 6.57 3.81
C CYS A 23 -7.33 7.91 4.37
N LEU A 24 -8.40 8.47 3.81
CA LEU A 24 -8.97 9.74 4.28
C LEU A 24 -9.49 9.62 5.72
N LYS A 25 -10.24 8.55 6.02
CA LYS A 25 -10.74 8.27 7.37
C LYS A 25 -9.60 8.17 8.38
N ARG A 26 -8.52 7.46 8.07
CA ARG A 26 -7.36 7.34 8.97
C ARG A 26 -6.63 8.67 9.18
N LEU A 27 -6.52 9.50 8.16
CA LEU A 27 -5.98 10.86 8.28
C LEU A 27 -6.88 11.74 9.16
N GLU A 28 -8.20 11.65 9.02
CA GLU A 28 -9.18 12.35 9.86
C GLU A 28 -9.14 11.89 11.32
N GLU A 29 -8.88 10.60 11.55
CA GLU A 29 -8.62 10.01 12.88
C GLU A 29 -7.26 10.46 13.48
N GLY A 30 -6.46 11.23 12.74
CA GLY A 30 -5.19 11.77 13.19
C GLY A 30 -4.00 10.80 13.06
N LYS A 31 -4.16 9.65 12.39
CA LYS A 31 -3.03 8.75 12.10
C LYS A 31 -2.04 9.42 11.15
N ARG A 32 -0.75 9.18 11.38
CA ARG A 32 0.30 9.69 10.49
C ARG A 32 0.30 8.89 9.20
N ALA A 33 0.59 9.56 8.09
CA ALA A 33 0.62 8.91 6.76
C ALA A 33 1.55 7.68 6.69
N TYR A 34 2.65 7.69 7.45
CA TYR A 34 3.56 6.54 7.54
C TYR A 34 2.90 5.32 8.22
N GLU A 35 2.11 5.53 9.28
CA GLU A 35 1.40 4.46 9.99
C GLU A 35 0.32 3.84 9.08
N ILE A 36 -0.36 4.67 8.28
CA ILE A 36 -1.36 4.22 7.31
C ILE A 36 -0.70 3.36 6.22
N LEU A 37 0.47 3.78 5.70
CA LEU A 37 1.23 2.97 4.75
C LEU A 37 1.68 1.63 5.35
N GLU A 38 2.10 1.63 6.62
CA GLU A 38 2.49 0.41 7.32
C GLU A 38 1.32 -0.58 7.47
N GLU A 39 0.13 -0.09 7.82
CA GLU A 39 -1.10 -0.91 7.84
C GLU A 39 -1.38 -1.54 6.47
N LEU A 40 -1.29 -0.76 5.39
CA LEU A 40 -1.51 -1.23 4.03
C LEU A 40 -0.44 -2.25 3.60
N ASN A 41 0.82 -2.05 3.99
CA ASN A 41 1.91 -2.98 3.69
C ASN A 41 1.69 -4.34 4.36
N GLN A 42 1.24 -4.37 5.62
CA GLN A 42 0.89 -5.61 6.30
C GLN A 42 -0.26 -6.35 5.60
N GLY A 43 -1.24 -5.61 5.09
CA GLY A 43 -2.33 -6.17 4.27
C GLY A 43 -1.82 -6.76 2.95
N LEU A 44 -0.93 -6.04 2.26
CA LEU A 44 -0.34 -6.50 1.00
C LEU A 44 0.52 -7.75 1.21
N GLU A 45 1.28 -7.82 2.31
CA GLU A 45 2.05 -9.00 2.69
C GLU A 45 1.15 -10.22 2.95
N GLU A 46 -0.02 -10.04 3.59
CA GLU A 46 -0.99 -11.12 3.74
C GLU A 46 -1.52 -11.61 2.39
N ILE A 47 -1.80 -10.70 1.46
CA ILE A 47 -2.27 -11.06 0.12
C ILE A 47 -1.18 -11.87 -0.60
N GLY A 48 0.08 -11.44 -0.51
CA GLY A 48 1.23 -12.18 -1.04
C GLY A 48 1.35 -13.59 -0.45
N LYS A 49 1.31 -13.72 0.88
CA LYS A 49 1.37 -15.03 1.55
C LYS A 49 0.22 -15.96 1.12
N GLY A 50 -0.99 -15.44 0.97
CA GLY A 50 -2.13 -16.25 0.53
C GLY A 50 -2.12 -16.61 -0.95
N TYR A 51 -1.37 -15.87 -1.78
CA TYR A 51 -1.10 -16.21 -3.17
C TYR A 51 -0.02 -17.30 -3.30
N GLU A 52 1.04 -17.22 -2.49
CA GLU A 52 2.17 -18.17 -2.48
C GLU A 52 1.84 -19.53 -1.82
N SER A 53 0.80 -19.56 -0.99
CA SER A 53 0.34 -20.76 -0.30
C SER A 53 0.06 -21.93 -1.26
N LYS A 54 0.81 -23.02 -1.09
CA LYS A 54 0.69 -24.25 -1.91
C LYS A 54 -0.45 -25.17 -1.48
N GLU A 55 -0.83 -25.12 -0.20
CA GLU A 55 -1.86 -25.99 0.37
C GLU A 55 -3.27 -25.42 0.13
N PHE A 56 -3.39 -24.09 0.20
CA PHE A 56 -4.66 -23.39 -0.01
C PHE A 56 -4.42 -22.01 -0.61
N LYS A 57 -4.64 -21.89 -1.93
CA LYS A 57 -4.50 -20.63 -2.67
C LYS A 57 -5.73 -19.76 -2.39
N ARG A 58 -5.56 -18.74 -1.55
CA ARG A 58 -6.62 -17.80 -1.13
C ARG A 58 -6.75 -16.61 -2.07
N TYR A 59 -5.65 -16.23 -2.73
CA TYR A 59 -5.59 -15.10 -3.64
C TYR A 59 -4.98 -15.51 -4.97
N PHE A 60 -5.38 -14.80 -6.02
CA PHE A 60 -5.00 -15.05 -7.41
C PHE A 60 -4.27 -13.86 -8.01
N GLU A 61 -3.79 -14.01 -9.23
CA GLU A 61 -3.05 -12.99 -9.96
C GLU A 61 -3.86 -11.69 -10.07
N SER A 62 -5.19 -11.77 -10.23
CA SER A 62 -6.07 -10.60 -10.22
C SER A 62 -6.05 -9.84 -8.90
N ASP A 63 -5.94 -10.54 -7.77
CA ASP A 63 -5.91 -9.92 -6.44
C ASP A 63 -4.60 -9.16 -6.23
N LEU A 64 -3.48 -9.71 -6.72
CA LEU A 64 -2.18 -9.02 -6.72
C LEU A 64 -2.23 -7.73 -7.56
N ILE A 65 -2.82 -7.80 -8.76
CA ILE A 65 -2.96 -6.64 -9.65
C ILE A 65 -3.81 -5.55 -9.01
N VAL A 66 -4.96 -5.91 -8.43
CA VAL A 66 -5.88 -4.94 -7.80
C VAL A 66 -5.28 -4.34 -6.54
N SER A 67 -4.70 -5.17 -5.68
CA SER A 67 -4.05 -4.70 -4.44
C SER A 67 -2.85 -3.80 -4.71
N GLY A 68 -2.02 -4.14 -5.70
CA GLY A 68 -0.92 -3.26 -6.15
C GLY A 68 -1.43 -1.92 -6.69
N ALA A 69 -2.46 -1.94 -7.55
CA ALA A 69 -3.06 -0.71 -8.07
C ALA A 69 -3.66 0.17 -6.96
N ASN A 70 -4.30 -0.43 -5.96
CA ASN A 70 -4.84 0.31 -4.82
C ASN A 70 -3.75 0.83 -3.89
N MET A 71 -2.68 0.06 -3.64
CA MET A 71 -1.51 0.55 -2.91
C MET A 71 -0.89 1.78 -3.58
N LYS A 72 -0.77 1.78 -4.91
CA LYS A 72 -0.27 2.94 -5.67
C LYS A 72 -1.14 4.20 -5.47
N ARG A 73 -2.47 4.04 -5.50
CA ARG A 73 -3.41 5.14 -5.20
C ARG A 73 -3.26 5.66 -3.78
N ALA A 74 -3.06 4.77 -2.81
CA ALA A 74 -2.83 5.15 -1.42
C ALA A 74 -1.55 5.97 -1.27
N ILE A 75 -0.44 5.54 -1.90
CA ILE A 75 0.82 6.29 -1.89
C ILE A 75 0.64 7.68 -2.51
N GLU A 76 -0.04 7.79 -3.66
CA GLU A 76 -0.32 9.08 -4.29
C GLU A 76 -1.10 10.04 -3.38
N LEU A 77 -2.10 9.52 -2.65
CA LEU A 77 -2.90 10.27 -1.70
C LEU A 77 -2.11 10.68 -0.45
N LEU A 78 -1.24 9.80 0.05
CA LEU A 78 -0.48 10.01 1.29
C LEU A 78 0.80 10.83 1.09
N ARG A 79 1.34 10.91 -0.14
CA ARG A 79 2.56 11.66 -0.49
C ARG A 79 2.65 13.09 0.08
N PRO A 80 1.60 13.93 -0.01
CA PRO A 80 1.63 15.27 0.56
C PRO A 80 1.84 15.27 2.08
N HIS A 81 1.37 14.23 2.77
CA HIS A 81 1.41 14.10 4.23
C HIS A 81 2.70 13.42 4.74
N LEU A 82 3.46 12.73 3.87
CA LEU A 82 4.75 12.13 4.21
C LEU A 82 5.90 13.14 4.25
N SER A 83 5.73 14.29 3.60
CA SER A 83 6.79 15.29 3.40
C SER A 83 6.92 16.30 4.55
N GLY A 84 6.02 16.26 5.54
CA GLY A 84 6.00 17.19 6.66
C GLY A 84 7.04 16.84 7.73
N GLY A 85 8.13 17.59 7.80
CA GLY A 85 8.97 17.63 9.01
C GLY A 85 10.48 17.55 8.85
N VAL A 86 11.03 17.45 7.63
CA VAL A 86 12.50 17.39 7.47
C VAL A 86 13.00 18.66 6.81
N THR A 87 13.63 19.54 7.59
CA THR A 87 14.64 20.48 7.09
C THR A 87 15.68 19.63 6.36
N LYS A 88 15.61 19.60 5.03
CA LYS A 88 16.40 18.67 4.21
C LYS A 88 17.87 19.11 4.18
N GLU A 89 18.65 18.68 5.18
CA GLU A 89 20.09 18.56 4.96
C GLU A 89 20.32 17.51 3.88
N ARG A 90 21.01 17.94 2.82
CA ARG A 90 21.31 17.08 1.68
C ARG A 90 22.42 16.10 2.05
N ARG A 91 22.06 14.86 2.41
CA ARG A 91 23.03 13.79 2.72
C ARG A 91 23.74 13.20 1.50
N GLY A 92 23.22 13.39 0.28
CA GLY A 92 23.80 12.83 -0.94
C GLY A 92 22.82 12.76 -2.12
N LYS A 93 23.18 12.02 -3.17
CA LYS A 93 22.32 11.67 -4.31
C LYS A 93 22.15 10.15 -4.34
N ILE A 94 20.92 9.67 -4.59
CA ILE A 94 20.61 8.26 -4.75
C ILE A 94 20.01 8.07 -6.15
N LEU A 95 20.45 7.05 -6.87
CA LEU A 95 19.84 6.59 -8.11
C LEU A 95 19.01 5.34 -7.81
N LEU A 96 17.71 5.43 -8.04
CA LEU A 96 16.77 4.31 -7.90
C LEU A 96 16.23 3.96 -9.28
N GLY A 97 16.03 2.68 -9.55
CA GLY A 97 15.46 2.20 -10.79
C GLY A 97 15.03 0.75 -10.69
N THR A 98 13.95 0.42 -11.38
CA THR A 98 13.46 -0.96 -11.52
C THR A 98 14.27 -1.69 -12.61
N VAL A 99 14.56 -2.97 -12.40
CA VAL A 99 15.33 -3.79 -13.34
C VAL A 99 14.61 -3.90 -14.69
N LYS A 100 15.35 -3.92 -15.81
CA LYS A 100 14.78 -4.08 -17.15
C LYS A 100 13.92 -5.35 -17.21
N GLY A 101 12.63 -5.19 -17.55
CA GLY A 101 11.67 -6.28 -17.64
C GLY A 101 10.87 -6.53 -16.36
N ASP A 102 11.20 -5.85 -15.26
CA ASP A 102 10.43 -5.86 -14.03
C ASP A 102 9.47 -4.66 -13.97
N VAL A 103 8.27 -4.89 -13.47
CA VAL A 103 7.17 -3.90 -13.38
C VAL A 103 6.83 -3.55 -11.93
N HIS A 104 7.45 -4.21 -10.96
CA HIS A 104 7.21 -3.94 -9.54
C HIS A 104 7.92 -2.64 -9.14
N ASP A 105 7.17 -1.53 -9.08
CA ASP A 105 7.67 -0.16 -8.87
C ASP A 105 7.13 0.52 -7.59
N ILE A 106 6.45 -0.25 -6.73
CA ILE A 106 5.75 0.25 -5.54
C ILE A 106 6.67 0.32 -4.29
N GLY A 107 7.78 -0.43 -4.32
CA GLY A 107 8.77 -0.52 -3.22
C GLY A 107 9.62 0.72 -3.02
#